data_AF-A0A3C0Z7Q2-F1
#
_entry.id   AF-A0A3C0Z7Q2-F1
#
_cell.length_a   1.000
_cell.length_b   1.000
_cell.length_c   1.000
_cell.angle_alpha   90.00
_cell.angle_beta   90.00
_cell.angle_gamma   90.00
#
_symmetry.space_group_name_H-M   'P 1'
#
loop_
_entity.id
_entity.type
_entity.pdbx_description
1 polymer ?
#
loop_
_entity_poly.entity_id
_entity_poly.type
_entity_poly.pdbx_seq_one_letter_code
_entity_poly.pdbx_strand_id
1 'polypeptide(L)'
;MDASASGNMTDWAMRSFFGRINLSWDDKYLLEANLRTDGSSRFMSGKSRWGTFPSASFGWKVSSEDFYDIKWMPNLKFRASYGALGNNGTTDDSFRRNADINNYEYLALYNPTNYVLNNQLYVGFAQTVLSNPFLTWENTYILNAGLDFDLFNYKLGGSIDVFNKVTDNILINLPAPLVVGNATIPRTNAAKVRNNGVELNLTYRDKIGDNFKFNIGGNFTFIDNKVVKFKGNDKSISGSNLLQEGYAINTQYILLTDRILQTDADMQLVQQMIDNAPIDPNTNQKVNPFASYGTPKKGDLLYKDTNGDGVINDNDRVPVGHGTAPRMTYGFNMGFDYKGFDFSV
;
A
#
# COMPACT_ATOMS: atom_id res chain seq x y z
N MET A 1 -31.95 29.95 -24.80
CA MET A 1 -31.40 28.75 -24.14
C MET A 1 -30.62 28.03 -25.22
N ASP A 2 -29.33 28.30 -25.33
CA ASP A 2 -28.51 27.66 -26.35
C ASP A 2 -28.15 26.26 -25.86
N ALA A 3 -28.50 25.25 -26.65
CA ALA A 3 -28.17 23.87 -26.36
C ALA A 3 -26.65 23.71 -26.39
N SER A 4 -26.04 23.40 -25.24
CA SER A 4 -24.64 23.00 -25.18
C SER A 4 -24.54 21.48 -25.25
N ALA A 5 -23.75 20.96 -26.18
CA ALA A 5 -23.29 19.57 -26.16
C ALA A 5 -21.86 19.54 -25.60
N SER A 6 -21.61 18.70 -24.60
CA SER A 6 -20.27 18.41 -24.08
C SER A 6 -19.93 16.94 -24.30
N GLY A 7 -18.63 16.64 -24.42
CA GLY A 7 -18.11 15.29 -24.55
C GLY A 7 -16.60 15.29 -24.35
N ASN A 8 -16.08 14.22 -23.77
CA ASN A 8 -14.65 13.98 -23.59
C ASN A 8 -14.25 12.74 -24.40
N MET A 9 -13.05 12.73 -24.95
CA MET A 9 -12.42 11.54 -25.51
C MET A 9 -11.02 11.40 -24.91
N THR A 10 -10.78 10.26 -24.28
CA THR A 10 -9.49 9.93 -23.67
C THR A 10 -8.93 8.70 -24.36
N ASP A 11 -7.74 8.80 -24.95
CA ASP A 11 -7.05 7.66 -25.57
C ASP A 11 -5.61 7.55 -25.02
N TRP A 12 -5.06 6.34 -24.99
CA TRP A 12 -3.67 6.06 -24.65
C TRP A 12 -3.22 4.76 -25.32
N ALA A 13 -1.93 4.70 -25.64
CA ALA A 13 -1.34 3.56 -26.31
C ALA A 13 -0.15 3.02 -25.52
N MET A 14 0.07 1.71 -25.63
CA MET A 14 1.24 1.04 -25.09
C MET A 14 1.89 0.17 -26.17
N ARG A 15 3.22 0.13 -26.16
CA ARG A 15 4.01 -0.78 -26.98
C ARG A 15 4.96 -1.55 -26.09
N SER A 16 5.04 -2.86 -26.29
CA SER A 16 5.81 -3.75 -25.43
C SER A 16 6.70 -4.66 -26.26
N PHE A 17 7.90 -4.91 -25.76
CA PHE A 17 8.80 -5.96 -26.25
C PHE A 17 9.19 -6.85 -25.07
N PHE A 18 9.21 -8.16 -25.27
CA PHE A 18 9.57 -9.09 -24.22
C PHE A 18 10.35 -10.28 -24.78
N GLY A 19 11.20 -10.86 -23.96
CA GLY A 19 11.93 -12.10 -24.22
C GLY A 19 12.07 -12.92 -22.95
N ARG A 20 12.09 -14.24 -23.10
CA ARG A 20 12.26 -15.21 -22.03
C ARG A 20 13.23 -16.30 -22.47
N ILE A 21 14.12 -16.68 -21.56
CA ILE A 21 15.02 -17.82 -21.70
C ILE A 21 14.80 -18.75 -20.51
N ASN A 22 14.61 -20.03 -20.80
CA ASN A 22 14.44 -21.09 -19.81
C ASN A 22 15.50 -22.18 -20.03
N LEU A 23 16.10 -22.65 -18.95
CA LEU A 23 17.03 -23.76 -18.94
C LEU A 23 16.66 -24.72 -17.80
N SER A 24 16.50 -26.00 -18.14
CA SER A 24 16.50 -27.11 -17.19
C SER A 24 17.75 -27.93 -17.44
N TRP A 25 18.62 -28.05 -16.44
CA TRP A 25 19.81 -28.89 -16.52
C TRP A 25 19.63 -30.10 -15.62
N ASP A 26 19.71 -31.28 -16.23
CA ASP A 26 19.61 -32.59 -15.56
C ASP A 26 18.38 -32.74 -14.66
N ASP A 27 17.32 -31.97 -14.95
CA ASP A 27 16.12 -31.81 -14.14
C ASP A 27 16.38 -31.45 -12.65
N LYS A 28 17.57 -30.92 -12.35
CA LYS A 28 18.05 -30.50 -11.02
C LYS A 28 18.11 -28.98 -10.89
N TYR A 29 18.70 -28.32 -11.89
CA TYR A 29 18.92 -26.88 -11.87
C TYR A 29 18.03 -26.20 -12.90
N LEU A 30 17.19 -25.29 -12.43
CA LEU A 30 16.22 -24.55 -13.22
C LEU A 30 16.63 -23.08 -13.23
N LEU A 31 16.79 -22.51 -14.41
CA LEU A 31 17.11 -21.10 -14.60
C LEU A 31 16.07 -20.49 -15.55
N GLU A 32 15.50 -19.36 -15.16
CA GLU A 32 14.66 -18.54 -16.02
C GLU A 32 15.16 -17.09 -15.98
N ALA A 33 15.30 -16.47 -17.15
CA ALA A 33 15.58 -15.06 -17.28
C ALA A 33 14.56 -14.41 -18.21
N ASN A 34 14.03 -13.26 -17.82
CA ASN A 34 13.12 -12.46 -18.62
C ASN A 34 13.65 -11.04 -18.77
N LEU A 35 13.41 -10.45 -19.94
CA LEU A 35 13.59 -9.02 -20.15
C LEU A 35 12.35 -8.48 -20.85
N ARG A 36 11.72 -7.47 -20.26
CA ARG A 36 10.58 -6.78 -20.84
C ARG A 36 10.85 -5.29 -20.89
N THR A 37 10.48 -4.62 -21.98
CA THR A 37 10.45 -3.17 -22.06
C THR A 37 9.09 -2.68 -22.57
N ASP A 38 8.52 -1.73 -21.85
CA ASP A 38 7.18 -1.19 -22.11
C ASP A 38 7.26 0.33 -22.32
N GLY A 39 6.63 0.81 -23.39
CA GLY A 39 6.50 2.21 -23.74
C GLY A 39 5.05 2.66 -23.61
N SER A 40 4.78 3.69 -22.80
CA SER A 40 3.41 4.21 -22.58
C SER A 40 3.26 5.65 -23.08
N SER A 41 2.21 5.94 -23.87
CA SER A 41 1.94 7.29 -24.37
C SER A 41 1.64 8.30 -23.25
N ARG A 42 1.25 7.81 -22.07
CA ARG A 42 0.99 8.61 -20.86
C ARG A 42 2.19 9.43 -20.40
N PHE A 43 3.40 8.97 -20.70
CA PHE A 43 4.64 9.67 -20.38
C PHE A 43 5.19 10.41 -21.60
N MET A 44 5.95 11.48 -21.36
CA MET A 44 6.58 12.27 -22.41
C MET A 44 7.42 11.38 -23.34
N SER A 45 7.48 11.72 -24.63
CA SER A 45 8.34 11.00 -25.58
C SER A 45 9.81 11.04 -25.15
N GLY A 46 10.58 10.03 -25.56
CA GLY A 46 11.97 9.87 -25.16
C GLY A 46 12.12 8.88 -24.00
N LYS A 47 13.02 9.18 -23.06
CA LYS A 47 13.42 8.25 -22.00
C LYS A 47 12.27 7.89 -21.06
N SER A 48 11.48 8.87 -20.61
CA SER A 48 10.39 8.67 -19.67
C SER A 48 9.30 7.72 -20.15
N ARG A 49 9.12 7.62 -21.48
CA ARG A 49 8.16 6.74 -22.13
C ARG A 49 8.39 5.27 -21.82
N TRP A 50 9.66 4.86 -21.78
CA TRP A 50 10.07 3.47 -21.79
C TRP A 50 10.57 3.04 -20.41
N GLY A 51 9.98 1.97 -19.88
CA GLY A 51 10.50 1.23 -18.72
C GLY A 51 11.13 -0.08 -19.16
N THR A 52 12.14 -0.56 -18.44
CA THR A 52 12.77 -1.88 -18.67
C THR A 52 12.76 -2.67 -17.37
N PHE A 53 12.27 -3.90 -17.45
CA PHE A 53 11.87 -4.72 -16.33
C PHE A 53 12.50 -6.11 -16.47
N PRO A 54 13.74 -6.30 -16.00
CA PRO A 54 14.37 -7.62 -15.99
C PRO A 54 13.84 -8.47 -14.84
N SER A 55 13.84 -9.79 -15.03
CA SER A 55 13.72 -10.74 -13.93
C SER A 55 14.57 -11.97 -14.17
N ALA A 56 15.01 -12.59 -13.08
CA ALA A 56 15.71 -13.85 -13.09
C ALA A 56 15.23 -14.72 -11.94
N SER A 57 15.20 -16.03 -12.15
CA SER A 57 14.93 -17.00 -11.11
C SER A 57 15.83 -18.22 -11.23
N PHE A 58 16.10 -18.82 -10.08
CA PHE A 58 16.86 -20.04 -9.93
C PHE A 58 16.06 -21.02 -9.08
N GLY A 59 16.00 -22.27 -9.51
CA GLY A 59 15.43 -23.38 -8.76
C GLY A 59 16.43 -24.52 -8.67
N TRP A 60 16.56 -25.10 -7.49
CA TRP A 60 17.40 -26.27 -7.26
C TRP A 60 16.58 -27.38 -6.62
N LYS A 61 16.34 -28.44 -7.37
CA LYS A 61 15.68 -29.66 -6.90
C LYS A 61 16.71 -30.56 -6.21
N VAL A 62 16.97 -30.27 -4.94
CA VAL A 62 17.91 -31.01 -4.10
C VAL A 62 17.56 -32.49 -4.04
N SER A 63 16.27 -32.82 -4.03
CA SER A 63 15.82 -34.21 -4.00
C SER A 63 16.13 -35.03 -5.26
N SER A 64 16.62 -34.37 -6.31
CA SER A 64 17.11 -35.05 -7.52
C SER A 64 18.62 -35.30 -7.49
N GLU A 65 19.35 -34.81 -6.47
CA GLU A 65 20.80 -35.01 -6.34
C GLU A 65 21.17 -36.43 -5.90
N ASP A 66 22.30 -36.96 -6.40
CA ASP A 66 22.74 -38.33 -6.10
C ASP A 66 23.07 -38.54 -4.61
N PHE A 67 23.45 -37.48 -3.91
CA PHE A 67 23.75 -37.51 -2.48
C PHE A 67 22.48 -37.48 -1.60
N TYR A 68 21.31 -37.19 -2.18
CA TYR A 68 20.09 -37.01 -1.43
C TYR A 68 19.38 -38.36 -1.23
N ASP A 69 19.50 -38.94 -0.04
CA ASP A 69 18.85 -40.20 0.36
C ASP A 69 17.90 -40.00 1.57
N ILE A 70 17.00 -39.01 1.48
CA ILE A 70 16.04 -38.71 2.56
C ILE A 70 14.65 -39.20 2.17
N LYS A 71 14.32 -40.43 2.55
CA LYS A 71 13.04 -41.08 2.18
C LYS A 71 11.79 -40.41 2.75
N TRP A 72 11.88 -39.79 3.92
CA TRP A 72 10.74 -39.12 4.55
C TRP A 72 10.41 -37.77 3.92
N MET A 73 11.29 -37.23 3.07
CA MET A 73 11.12 -35.98 2.33
C MET A 73 11.43 -36.20 0.84
N PRO A 74 10.56 -36.91 0.09
CA PRO A 74 10.85 -37.30 -1.29
C PRO A 74 10.96 -36.14 -2.28
N ASN A 75 10.46 -34.96 -1.93
CA ASN A 75 10.63 -33.75 -2.73
C ASN A 75 11.21 -32.64 -1.86
N LEU A 76 12.27 -32.01 -2.36
CA LEU A 76 12.88 -30.83 -1.76
C LEU A 76 13.42 -29.95 -2.88
N LYS A 77 12.91 -28.72 -2.95
CA LYS A 77 13.34 -27.74 -3.93
C LYS A 77 13.51 -26.36 -3.30
N PHE A 78 14.68 -25.75 -3.52
CA PHE A 78 14.89 -24.34 -3.22
C PHE A 78 14.57 -23.48 -4.44
N ARG A 79 14.01 -22.29 -4.20
CA ARG A 79 13.75 -21.26 -5.21
C ARG A 79 14.33 -19.93 -4.75
N ALA A 80 14.86 -19.17 -5.68
CA ALA A 80 15.19 -17.77 -5.48
C ALA A 80 14.81 -16.99 -6.74
N SER A 81 14.28 -15.78 -6.59
CA SER A 81 13.95 -14.92 -7.72
C SER A 81 14.12 -13.45 -7.39
N TYR A 82 14.50 -12.68 -8.41
CA TYR A 82 14.52 -11.23 -8.38
C TYR A 82 13.90 -10.70 -9.66
N GLY A 83 12.98 -9.75 -9.55
CA GLY A 83 12.35 -9.15 -10.73
C GLY A 83 11.87 -7.74 -10.50
N ALA A 84 11.85 -6.96 -11.57
CA ALA A 84 11.23 -5.65 -11.63
C ALA A 84 9.92 -5.71 -12.41
N LEU A 85 8.94 -4.89 -12.01
CA LEU A 85 7.67 -4.68 -12.71
C LEU A 85 7.38 -3.18 -12.76
N GLY A 86 6.79 -2.72 -13.86
CA GLY A 86 6.42 -1.33 -14.05
C GLY A 86 4.92 -1.10 -13.90
N ASN A 87 4.55 -0.05 -13.19
CA ASN A 87 3.21 0.50 -13.15
C ASN A 87 3.21 1.87 -13.86
N ASN A 88 2.30 2.03 -14.84
CA ASN A 88 2.03 3.30 -15.53
C ASN A 88 0.63 3.85 -15.20
N GLY A 89 0.00 3.30 -14.15
CA GLY A 89 -1.28 3.76 -13.66
C GLY A 89 -1.19 5.21 -13.22
N THR A 90 -1.97 6.05 -13.87
CA THR A 90 -2.01 7.48 -13.59
C THR A 90 -3.26 7.89 -12.79
N THR A 91 -4.06 6.95 -12.32
CA THR A 91 -5.34 7.24 -11.66
C THR A 91 -5.19 7.31 -10.14
N ASP A 92 -5.66 8.40 -9.54
CA ASP A 92 -5.87 8.54 -8.09
C ASP A 92 -7.18 7.85 -7.72
N ASP A 93 -7.13 6.87 -6.80
CA ASP A 93 -8.29 6.08 -6.38
C ASP A 93 -9.30 6.91 -5.57
N SER A 94 -8.90 8.09 -5.06
CA SER A 94 -9.76 8.99 -4.28
C SER A 94 -10.72 9.84 -5.13
N PHE A 95 -10.51 9.90 -6.46
CA PHE A 95 -11.33 10.67 -7.41
C PHE A 95 -11.93 9.78 -8.51
N ARG A 96 -12.45 8.60 -8.15
CA ARG A 96 -13.19 7.69 -9.05
C ARG A 96 -14.45 8.26 -9.71
N ARG A 97 -14.78 9.55 -9.54
CA ARG A 97 -15.91 10.22 -10.24
C ARG A 97 -15.52 10.95 -11.52
N ASN A 98 -14.24 11.04 -11.88
CA ASN A 98 -13.79 11.50 -13.21
C ASN A 98 -12.61 10.65 -13.68
N ALA A 99 -12.90 9.51 -14.31
CA ALA A 99 -11.90 8.59 -14.86
C ALA A 99 -11.09 9.15 -16.06
N ASP A 100 -11.22 10.46 -16.35
CA ASP A 100 -10.66 11.12 -17.54
C ASP A 100 -9.47 12.06 -17.23
N ILE A 101 -9.14 12.28 -15.96
CA ILE A 101 -8.05 13.19 -15.59
C ILE A 101 -6.85 12.34 -15.17
N ASN A 102 -5.81 12.34 -16.01
CA ASN A 102 -4.37 12.08 -15.73
C ASN A 102 -3.63 11.25 -16.79
N ASN A 103 -4.12 11.13 -18.02
CA ASN A 103 -3.20 10.85 -19.12
C ASN A 103 -2.47 12.14 -19.50
N TYR A 104 -1.21 12.04 -19.92
CA TYR A 104 -0.46 13.16 -20.48
C TYR A 104 -0.20 14.32 -19.51
N GLU A 105 0.00 14.05 -18.22
CA GLU A 105 0.40 15.07 -17.22
C GLU A 105 1.70 15.81 -17.58
N TYR A 106 2.43 15.39 -18.61
CA TYR A 106 3.52 16.16 -19.20
C TYR A 106 3.07 17.35 -20.06
N LEU A 107 1.77 17.53 -20.28
CA LEU A 107 1.17 18.66 -21.00
C LEU A 107 0.49 19.62 -20.03
N ALA A 108 0.59 20.91 -20.32
CA ALA A 108 -0.19 21.93 -19.64
C ALA A 108 -1.58 22.02 -20.28
N LEU A 109 -2.62 22.22 -19.48
CA LEU A 109 -3.98 22.44 -19.97
C LEU A 109 -4.41 23.88 -19.71
N TYR A 110 -5.16 24.41 -20.66
CA TYR A 110 -5.73 25.76 -20.60
C TYR A 110 -7.24 25.64 -20.74
N ASN A 111 -7.98 26.37 -19.91
CA ASN A 111 -9.44 26.47 -20.02
C ASN A 111 -9.86 27.91 -20.34
N PRO A 112 -10.98 28.07 -21.06
CA PRO A 112 -11.62 29.37 -21.20
C PRO A 112 -11.91 29.98 -19.82
N THR A 113 -11.55 31.25 -19.64
CA THR A 113 -11.87 32.02 -18.44
C THR A 113 -12.39 33.38 -18.83
N ASN A 114 -13.35 33.90 -18.07
CA ASN A 114 -13.89 35.23 -18.31
C ASN A 114 -12.99 36.30 -17.69
N TYR A 115 -12.76 37.39 -18.41
CA TYR A 115 -12.15 38.60 -17.87
C TYR A 115 -12.96 39.83 -18.31
N VAL A 116 -12.91 40.90 -17.51
CA VAL A 116 -13.65 42.13 -17.77
C VAL A 116 -12.71 43.19 -18.33
N LEU A 117 -13.04 43.74 -19.50
CA LEU A 117 -12.34 44.84 -20.13
C LEU A 117 -13.37 45.89 -20.59
N ASN A 118 -13.16 47.17 -20.26
CA ASN A 118 -14.10 48.26 -20.59
C ASN A 118 -15.55 47.96 -20.19
N ASN A 119 -15.77 47.42 -18.98
CA ASN A 119 -17.08 47.00 -18.49
C ASN A 119 -17.80 45.93 -19.34
N GLN A 120 -17.08 45.22 -20.21
CA GLN A 120 -17.61 44.11 -20.99
C GLN A 120 -16.87 42.80 -20.70
N LEU A 121 -17.61 41.69 -20.78
CA LEU A 121 -17.08 40.36 -20.54
C LEU A 121 -16.43 39.81 -21.81
N TYR A 122 -15.18 39.39 -21.71
CA TYR A 122 -14.44 38.72 -22.77
C TYR A 122 -14.01 37.33 -22.28
N VAL A 123 -13.95 36.38 -23.21
CA VAL A 123 -13.42 35.04 -22.95
C VAL A 123 -11.94 35.04 -23.33
N GLY A 124 -11.08 34.79 -22.34
CA GLY A 124 -9.66 34.50 -22.52
C GLY A 124 -9.35 33.05 -22.18
N PHE A 125 -8.08 32.72 -22.03
CA PHE A 125 -7.63 31.41 -21.56
C PHE A 125 -6.73 31.57 -20.35
N ALA A 126 -6.91 30.71 -19.36
CA ALA A 126 -6.00 30.57 -18.24
C ALA A 126 -5.47 29.13 -18.20
N GLN A 127 -4.20 28.99 -17.81
CA GLN A 127 -3.64 27.68 -17.52
C GLN A 127 -4.29 27.13 -16.26
N THR A 128 -4.90 25.95 -16.36
CA THR A 128 -5.61 25.30 -15.26
C THR A 128 -4.90 24.06 -14.73
N VAL A 129 -3.95 23.51 -15.49
CA VAL A 129 -3.12 22.36 -15.07
C VAL A 129 -1.66 22.62 -15.41
N LEU A 130 -0.77 22.42 -14.44
CA LEU A 130 0.67 22.47 -14.67
C LEU A 130 1.17 21.14 -15.26
N SER A 131 2.25 21.20 -16.05
CA SER A 131 2.85 20.02 -16.67
C SER A 131 4.01 19.46 -15.86
N ASN A 132 4.16 18.14 -15.81
CA ASN A 132 5.38 17.45 -15.38
C ASN A 132 5.95 16.53 -16.47
N PRO A 133 6.92 17.01 -17.27
CA PRO A 133 7.56 16.20 -18.32
C PRO A 133 8.48 15.09 -17.79
N PHE A 134 8.80 15.12 -16.49
CA PHE A 134 9.72 14.17 -15.85
C PHE A 134 9.03 12.95 -15.26
N LEU A 135 7.71 12.81 -15.45
CA LEU A 135 6.98 11.64 -14.99
C LEU A 135 7.52 10.36 -15.63
N THR A 136 7.79 9.39 -14.77
CA THR A 136 8.29 8.07 -15.15
C THR A 136 7.47 6.96 -14.49
N TRP A 137 7.76 5.72 -14.87
CA TRP A 137 7.13 4.53 -14.30
C TRP A 137 7.37 4.41 -12.78
N GLU A 138 6.34 3.93 -12.07
CA GLU A 138 6.51 3.38 -10.73
C GLU A 138 7.06 1.96 -10.87
N ASN A 139 8.14 1.65 -10.13
CA ASN A 139 8.86 0.39 -10.28
C ASN A 139 8.70 -0.45 -9.04
N THR A 140 8.24 -1.68 -9.18
CA THR A 140 8.17 -2.66 -8.10
C THR A 140 9.26 -3.69 -8.29
N TYR A 141 10.19 -3.76 -7.34
CA TYR A 141 11.23 -4.78 -7.26
C TYR A 141 10.82 -5.84 -6.25
N ILE A 142 10.93 -7.11 -6.62
CA ILE A 142 10.55 -8.25 -5.78
C ILE A 142 11.75 -9.16 -5.68
N LEU A 143 12.23 -9.37 -4.45
CA LEU A 143 13.15 -10.44 -4.09
C LEU A 143 12.35 -11.50 -3.34
N ASN A 144 12.45 -12.76 -3.76
CA ASN A 144 11.79 -13.88 -3.12
C ASN A 144 12.76 -15.05 -2.97
N ALA A 145 12.69 -15.73 -1.82
CA ALA A 145 13.30 -17.04 -1.62
C ALA A 145 12.21 -18.00 -1.14
N GLY A 146 12.20 -19.20 -1.71
CA GLY A 146 11.17 -20.19 -1.49
C GLY A 146 11.73 -21.58 -1.24
N LEU A 147 10.97 -22.38 -0.51
CA LEU A 147 11.22 -23.78 -0.23
C LEU A 147 9.95 -24.56 -0.57
N ASP A 148 10.04 -25.50 -1.50
CA ASP A 148 8.97 -26.45 -1.79
C ASP A 148 9.37 -27.84 -1.26
N PHE A 149 8.43 -28.54 -0.65
CA PHE A 149 8.71 -29.86 -0.07
C PHE A 149 7.48 -30.78 -0.08
N ASP A 150 7.76 -32.08 -0.05
CA ASP A 150 6.78 -33.12 0.24
C ASP A 150 7.34 -34.04 1.32
N LEU A 151 6.54 -34.38 2.33
CA LEU A 151 6.89 -35.25 3.45
C LEU A 151 6.00 -36.49 3.48
N PHE A 152 6.49 -37.54 4.15
CA PHE A 152 5.74 -38.75 4.49
C PHE A 152 5.10 -39.44 3.28
N ASN A 153 5.88 -39.71 2.24
CA ASN A 153 5.40 -40.26 0.96
C ASN A 153 4.33 -39.37 0.32
N TYR A 154 4.61 -38.06 0.20
CA TYR A 154 3.74 -37.07 -0.44
C TYR A 154 2.40 -36.81 0.27
N LYS A 155 2.27 -37.24 1.54
CA LYS A 155 1.08 -36.97 2.33
C LYS A 155 1.01 -35.52 2.79
N LEU A 156 2.14 -34.92 3.18
CA LEU A 156 2.20 -33.52 3.59
C LEU A 156 3.07 -32.74 2.60
N GLY A 157 2.44 -31.99 1.70
CA GLY A 157 3.13 -31.12 0.74
C GLY A 157 2.98 -29.66 1.10
N GLY A 158 3.93 -28.82 0.71
CA GLY A 158 3.82 -27.40 0.95
C GLY A 158 4.91 -26.53 0.36
N SER A 159 4.74 -25.23 0.55
CA SER A 159 5.75 -24.22 0.24
C SER A 159 5.88 -23.19 1.36
N ILE A 160 7.09 -22.68 1.55
CA ILE A 160 7.39 -21.53 2.39
C ILE A 160 8.08 -20.50 1.50
N ASP A 161 7.57 -19.29 1.46
CA ASP A 161 8.11 -18.19 0.67
C ASP A 161 8.39 -17.00 1.59
N VAL A 162 9.59 -16.43 1.50
CA VAL A 162 9.96 -15.17 2.16
C VAL A 162 10.24 -14.13 1.08
N PHE A 163 9.65 -12.95 1.20
CA PHE A 163 9.77 -11.94 0.15
C PHE A 163 9.98 -10.53 0.69
N ASN A 164 10.63 -9.73 -0.15
CA ASN A 164 10.83 -8.30 0.01
C ASN A 164 10.38 -7.63 -1.29
N LYS A 165 9.30 -6.87 -1.21
CA LYS A 165 8.72 -6.11 -2.32
C LYS A 165 8.92 -4.62 -2.05
N VAL A 166 9.68 -3.95 -2.91
CA VAL A 166 9.92 -2.50 -2.83
C VAL A 166 9.29 -1.84 -4.05
N THR A 167 8.26 -1.04 -3.82
CA THR A 167 7.68 -0.17 -4.84
C THR A 167 8.33 1.21 -4.70
N ASP A 168 9.12 1.59 -5.69
CA ASP A 168 9.87 2.83 -5.77
C ASP A 168 9.26 3.76 -6.81
N ASN A 169 9.58 5.05 -6.69
CA ASN A 169 9.21 6.06 -7.67
C ASN A 169 7.68 6.19 -7.80
N ILE A 170 6.96 5.99 -6.69
CA ILE A 170 5.49 6.06 -6.61
C ILE A 170 5.04 7.48 -6.96
N LEU A 171 4.05 7.58 -7.84
CA LEU A 171 3.47 8.86 -8.26
C LEU A 171 2.50 9.37 -7.20
N ILE A 172 2.80 10.53 -6.62
CA ILE A 172 1.96 11.16 -5.59
C ILE A 172 1.72 12.64 -5.89
N ASN A 173 0.60 13.15 -5.37
CA ASN A 173 0.31 14.57 -5.32
C ASN A 173 1.10 15.19 -4.14
N LEU A 174 2.03 16.08 -4.45
CA LEU A 174 2.69 16.90 -3.45
C LEU A 174 1.94 18.24 -3.32
N PRO A 175 1.78 18.79 -2.11
CA PRO A 175 1.21 20.12 -1.94
C PRO A 175 2.10 21.13 -2.65
N ALA A 176 1.48 22.07 -3.37
CA ALA A 176 2.18 23.19 -3.96
C ALA A 176 1.94 24.48 -3.16
N PRO A 177 2.87 25.44 -3.21
CA PRO A 177 2.69 26.73 -2.56
C PRO A 177 1.52 27.50 -3.18
N LEU A 178 0.77 28.26 -2.37
CA LEU A 178 -0.42 29.02 -2.83
C LEU A 178 -0.14 30.04 -3.95
N VAL A 179 1.12 30.42 -4.16
CA VAL A 179 1.53 31.35 -5.23
C VAL A 179 1.29 30.81 -6.65
N VAL A 180 1.09 29.49 -6.80
CA VAL A 180 0.73 28.86 -8.09
C VAL A 180 -0.76 29.05 -8.44
N GLY A 181 -1.53 29.71 -7.56
CA GLY A 181 -2.94 30.04 -7.77
C GLY A 181 -3.83 28.79 -7.76
N ASN A 182 -4.82 28.78 -8.64
CA ASN A 182 -5.84 27.72 -8.73
C ASN A 182 -5.48 26.60 -9.71
N ALA A 183 -4.24 26.55 -10.21
CA ALA A 183 -3.83 25.50 -11.13
C ALA A 183 -3.71 24.14 -10.42
N THR A 184 -4.20 23.08 -11.04
CA THR A 184 -3.98 21.71 -10.58
C THR A 184 -2.51 21.34 -10.77
N ILE A 185 -1.95 20.70 -9.73
CA ILE A 185 -0.55 20.31 -9.66
C ILE A 185 -0.39 18.89 -10.18
N PRO A 186 0.55 18.64 -11.09
CA PRO A 186 0.82 17.29 -11.59
C PRO A 186 1.51 16.47 -10.51
N ARG A 187 1.39 15.15 -10.64
CA ARG A 187 2.07 14.23 -9.71
C ARG A 187 3.56 14.26 -9.93
N THR A 188 4.27 13.75 -8.94
CA THR A 188 5.72 13.56 -9.01
C THR A 188 6.07 12.17 -8.49
N ASN A 189 7.14 11.59 -9.04
CA ASN A 189 7.68 10.35 -8.52
C ASN A 189 8.48 10.62 -7.24
N ALA A 190 7.83 10.54 -6.08
CA ALA A 190 8.39 11.03 -4.83
C ALA A 190 8.26 10.07 -3.64
N ALA A 191 7.57 8.94 -3.79
CA ALA A 191 7.37 7.99 -2.70
C ALA A 191 7.99 6.60 -2.94
N LYS A 192 8.31 5.91 -1.85
CA LYS A 192 8.78 4.52 -1.82
C LYS A 192 8.10 3.77 -0.67
N VAL A 193 7.64 2.57 -0.95
CA VAL A 193 6.98 1.66 0.00
C VAL A 193 7.64 0.30 -0.06
N ARG A 194 7.77 -0.34 1.11
CA ARG A 194 8.26 -1.71 1.24
C ARG A 194 7.18 -2.60 1.86
N ASN A 195 6.99 -3.78 1.30
CA ASN A 195 6.24 -4.88 1.89
C ASN A 195 7.20 -6.04 2.09
N ASN A 196 7.41 -6.46 3.34
CA ASN A 196 8.11 -7.71 3.64
C ASN A 196 7.10 -8.74 4.09
N GLY A 197 7.26 -9.99 3.69
CA GLY A 197 6.32 -11.00 4.11
C GLY A 197 6.85 -12.41 4.08
N VAL A 198 6.03 -13.27 4.68
CA VAL A 198 6.19 -14.73 4.68
C VAL A 198 4.87 -15.33 4.24
N GLU A 199 4.93 -16.28 3.33
CA GLU A 199 3.81 -17.08 2.88
C GLU A 199 4.08 -18.55 3.16
N LEU A 200 3.07 -19.25 3.66
CA LEU A 200 3.09 -20.67 3.95
C LEU A 200 1.87 -21.29 3.29
N ASN A 201 2.08 -22.35 2.53
CA ASN A 201 1.01 -23.20 2.02
C ASN A 201 1.30 -24.63 2.45
N LEU A 202 0.31 -25.29 3.05
CA LEU A 202 0.41 -26.68 3.49
C LEU A 202 -0.82 -27.43 2.99
N THR A 203 -0.62 -28.68 2.59
CA THR A 203 -1.70 -29.60 2.28
C THR A 203 -1.35 -30.98 2.78
N TYR A 204 -2.20 -31.52 3.65
CA TYR A 204 -2.17 -32.90 4.06
C TYR A 204 -3.21 -33.70 3.28
N ARG A 205 -2.82 -34.82 2.69
CA ARG A 205 -3.72 -35.75 1.98
C ARG A 205 -3.44 -37.15 2.45
N ASP A 206 -4.49 -37.88 2.82
CA ASP A 206 -4.36 -39.27 3.22
C ASP A 206 -5.66 -40.04 3.01
N LYS A 207 -5.62 -41.34 3.31
CA LYS A 207 -6.79 -42.21 3.31
C LYS A 207 -6.88 -43.04 4.58
N ILE A 208 -8.11 -43.32 5.01
CA ILE A 208 -8.43 -44.26 6.09
C ILE A 208 -9.13 -45.47 5.46
N GLY A 209 -8.44 -46.61 5.45
CA GLY A 209 -8.89 -47.79 4.69
C GLY A 209 -8.98 -47.52 3.18
N ASP A 210 -9.86 -48.25 2.49
CA ASP A 210 -10.00 -48.16 1.03
C ASP A 210 -11.01 -47.11 0.57
N ASN A 211 -11.89 -46.68 1.46
CA ASN A 211 -13.10 -45.94 1.10
C ASN A 211 -13.12 -44.48 1.52
N PHE A 212 -12.29 -44.08 2.48
CA PHE A 212 -12.27 -42.71 3.00
C PHE A 212 -10.97 -42.02 2.59
N LYS A 213 -11.05 -41.03 1.70
CA LYS A 213 -9.93 -40.16 1.33
C LYS A 213 -10.20 -38.78 1.86
N PHE A 214 -9.18 -38.07 2.31
CA PHE A 214 -9.34 -36.71 2.79
C PHE A 214 -8.15 -35.83 2.41
N ASN A 215 -8.43 -34.53 2.31
CA ASN A 215 -7.45 -33.49 2.15
C ASN A 215 -7.75 -32.35 3.12
N ILE A 216 -6.70 -31.79 3.72
CA ILE A 216 -6.77 -30.62 4.57
C ILE A 216 -5.69 -29.68 4.06
N GLY A 217 -6.10 -28.54 3.54
CA GLY A 217 -5.21 -27.48 3.09
C GLY A 217 -5.30 -26.26 4.00
N GLY A 218 -4.19 -25.53 4.08
CA GLY A 218 -4.14 -24.25 4.76
C GLY A 218 -3.11 -23.34 4.12
N ASN A 219 -3.43 -22.07 4.07
CA ASN A 219 -2.51 -21.02 3.66
C ASN A 219 -2.42 -19.95 4.74
N PHE A 220 -1.24 -19.36 4.90
CA PHE A 220 -0.98 -18.27 5.82
C PHE A 220 -0.05 -17.26 5.16
N THR A 221 -0.37 -15.98 5.32
CA THR A 221 0.43 -14.87 4.82
C THR A 221 0.61 -13.86 5.93
N PHE A 222 1.86 -13.46 6.17
CA PHE A 222 2.20 -12.31 7.01
C PHE A 222 2.83 -11.22 6.16
N ILE A 223 2.37 -9.97 6.28
CA ILE A 223 2.92 -8.81 5.57
C ILE A 223 3.15 -7.64 6.53
N ASP A 224 4.36 -7.09 6.49
CA ASP A 224 4.77 -5.85 7.13
C ASP A 224 4.97 -4.75 6.07
N ASN A 225 4.05 -3.79 6.07
CA ASN A 225 4.08 -2.63 5.18
C ASN A 225 4.80 -1.45 5.84
N LYS A 226 5.64 -0.74 5.09
CA LYS A 226 6.34 0.46 5.55
C LYS A 226 6.53 1.49 4.44
N VAL A 227 6.21 2.74 4.74
CA VAL A 227 6.61 3.91 3.94
C VAL A 227 8.09 4.16 4.19
N VAL A 228 8.88 4.02 3.13
CA VAL A 228 10.34 4.17 3.17
C VAL A 228 10.77 5.57 2.75
N LYS A 229 10.05 6.17 1.81
CA LYS A 229 10.28 7.55 1.34
C LYS A 229 8.94 8.21 1.06
N PHE A 230 8.80 9.46 1.49
CA PHE A 230 7.68 10.33 1.22
C PHE A 230 8.15 11.79 1.23
N LYS A 231 8.07 12.46 2.39
CA LYS A 231 8.43 13.87 2.59
C LYS A 231 9.32 14.04 3.84
N GLY A 232 10.21 13.07 4.11
CA GLY A 232 10.97 13.04 5.35
C GLY A 232 10.04 12.92 6.56
N ASN A 233 10.17 13.88 7.48
CA ASN A 233 9.40 13.90 8.73
C ASN A 233 7.99 14.48 8.58
N ASP A 234 7.64 15.05 7.43
CA ASP A 234 6.31 15.60 7.22
C ASP A 234 5.25 14.51 7.16
N LYS A 235 4.15 14.76 7.88
CA LYS A 235 2.96 13.90 7.87
C LYS A 235 1.94 14.39 6.86
N SER A 236 1.30 13.47 6.16
CA SER A 236 0.07 13.73 5.42
C SER A 236 -1.07 13.04 6.14
N ILE A 237 -2.06 13.81 6.58
CA ILE A 237 -3.22 13.31 7.30
C ILE A 237 -4.45 13.45 6.41
N SER A 238 -5.17 12.34 6.21
CA SER A 238 -6.44 12.32 5.51
C SER A 238 -7.48 11.63 6.39
N GLY A 239 -8.38 12.41 6.99
CA GLY A 239 -9.24 11.91 8.05
C GLY A 239 -8.41 11.44 9.25
N SER A 240 -8.55 10.17 9.63
CA SER A 240 -7.73 9.52 10.66
C SER A 240 -6.51 8.78 10.12
N ASN A 241 -6.29 8.78 8.80
CA ASN A 241 -5.17 8.05 8.18
C ASN A 241 -3.93 8.93 8.11
N LEU A 242 -2.81 8.38 8.55
CA LEU A 242 -1.47 8.93 8.46
C LEU A 242 -0.69 8.27 7.34
N LEU A 243 -0.05 9.11 6.53
CA LEU A 243 1.02 8.74 5.63
C LEU A 243 2.28 9.51 6.03
N GLN A 244 3.28 8.78 6.53
CA GLN A 244 4.55 9.32 6.98
C GLN A 244 5.63 8.24 6.91
N GLU A 245 6.87 8.64 6.64
CA GLU A 245 8.01 7.72 6.67
C GLU A 245 8.14 7.04 8.02
N GLY A 246 8.51 5.76 8.01
CA GLY A 246 8.64 4.97 9.24
C GLY A 246 7.41 4.15 9.61
N TYR A 247 6.21 4.56 9.17
CA TYR A 247 4.94 3.89 9.46
C TYR A 247 4.42 3.10 8.27
N ALA A 248 3.41 2.27 8.49
CA ALA A 248 2.67 1.64 7.41
C ALA A 248 1.80 2.70 6.69
N ILE A 249 1.44 2.43 5.44
CA ILE A 249 0.45 3.24 4.72
C ILE A 249 -0.86 3.20 5.50
N ASN A 250 -1.49 4.37 5.65
CA ASN A 250 -2.78 4.55 6.32
C ASN A 250 -2.80 4.10 7.79
N THR A 251 -1.67 4.21 8.50
CA THR A 251 -1.63 4.05 9.96
C THR A 251 -2.66 5.00 10.60
N GLN A 252 -3.40 4.56 11.62
CA GLN A 252 -4.37 5.44 12.28
C GLN A 252 -3.64 6.49 13.10
N TYR A 253 -4.07 7.75 13.05
CA TYR A 253 -3.49 8.84 13.83
C TYR A 253 -4.59 9.57 14.60
N ILE A 254 -4.75 9.16 15.85
CA ILE A 254 -5.96 9.40 16.65
C ILE A 254 -5.59 9.80 18.08
N LEU A 255 -6.55 10.44 18.75
CA LEU A 255 -6.52 10.61 20.20
C LEU A 255 -6.82 9.26 20.88
N LEU A 256 -6.06 8.93 21.91
CA LEU A 256 -6.36 7.76 22.73
C LEU A 256 -7.36 8.13 23.81
N THR A 257 -8.43 7.36 23.93
CA THR A 257 -9.35 7.46 25.06
C THR A 257 -8.71 6.85 26.30
N ASP A 258 -8.62 7.60 27.40
CA ASP A 258 -8.24 7.07 28.70
C ASP A 258 -9.42 6.30 29.33
N ARG A 259 -10.58 6.96 29.42
CA ARG A 259 -11.81 6.39 29.99
C ARG A 259 -13.08 7.12 29.57
N ILE A 260 -14.21 6.50 29.87
CA ILE A 260 -15.52 7.17 29.93
C ILE A 260 -15.70 7.68 31.37
N LEU A 261 -16.01 8.97 31.56
CA LEU A 261 -16.22 9.56 32.88
C LEU A 261 -17.58 9.14 33.43
N GLN A 262 -17.64 8.48 34.59
CA GLN A 262 -18.91 7.94 35.12
C GLN A 262 -19.17 8.34 36.57
N THR A 263 -18.11 8.52 37.36
CA THR A 263 -18.18 8.68 38.81
C THR A 263 -17.82 10.10 39.26
N ASP A 264 -18.11 10.43 40.52
CA ASP A 264 -17.60 11.69 41.09
C ASP A 264 -16.07 11.71 41.21
N ALA A 265 -15.44 10.54 41.37
CA ALA A 265 -13.98 10.42 41.35
C ALA A 265 -13.40 10.77 39.97
N ASP A 266 -14.09 10.41 38.89
CA ASP A 266 -13.68 10.81 37.53
C ASP A 266 -13.78 12.33 37.34
N MET A 267 -14.81 12.97 37.91
CA MET A 267 -14.91 14.43 37.88
C MET A 267 -13.85 15.13 38.74
N GLN A 268 -13.42 14.50 39.85
CA GLN A 268 -12.28 14.98 40.64
C GLN A 268 -10.97 14.91 39.83
N LEU A 269 -10.78 13.89 38.99
CA LEU A 269 -9.64 13.82 38.08
C LEU A 269 -9.65 14.98 37.07
N VAL A 270 -10.81 15.26 36.45
CA VAL A 270 -10.95 16.41 35.53
C VAL A 270 -10.63 17.72 36.25
N GLN A 271 -11.11 17.89 37.49
CA GLN A 271 -10.79 19.07 38.28
C GLN A 271 -9.29 19.16 38.61
N GLN A 272 -8.65 18.04 38.95
CA GLN A 272 -7.20 18.00 39.17
C GLN A 272 -6.41 18.40 37.93
N MET A 273 -6.85 18.01 36.73
CA MET A 273 -6.21 18.44 35.48
C MET A 273 -6.33 19.95 35.28
N ILE A 274 -7.49 20.55 35.60
CA ILE A 274 -7.68 22.01 35.56
C ILE A 274 -6.82 22.71 36.62
N ASP A 275 -6.77 22.16 37.82
CA ASP A 275 -6.03 22.74 38.94
C ASP A 275 -4.51 22.65 38.72
N ASN A 276 -4.03 21.58 38.07
CA ASN A 276 -2.62 21.37 37.75
C ASN A 276 -2.23 21.83 36.34
N ALA A 277 -3.12 22.52 35.64
CA ALA A 277 -2.86 23.00 34.28
C ALA A 277 -1.59 23.89 34.22
N PRO A 278 -0.81 23.79 33.14
CA PRO A 278 0.38 24.63 32.98
C PRO A 278 0.03 26.11 32.93
N ILE A 279 1.00 26.96 33.26
CA ILE A 279 0.90 28.41 33.11
C ILE A 279 1.47 28.80 31.75
N ASP A 280 0.72 29.55 30.95
CA ASP A 280 1.22 30.12 29.70
C ASP A 280 2.27 31.20 30.02
N PRO A 281 3.52 31.05 29.53
CA PRO A 281 4.60 31.99 29.82
C PRO A 281 4.36 33.40 29.27
N ASN A 282 3.48 33.57 28.28
CA ASN A 282 3.22 34.88 27.67
C ASN A 282 2.16 35.68 28.44
N THR A 283 1.17 34.99 29.01
CA THR A 283 0.02 35.62 29.69
C THR A 283 0.09 35.49 31.21
N ASN A 284 0.95 34.62 31.72
CA ASN A 284 1.07 34.28 33.14
C ASN A 284 -0.26 33.79 33.75
N GLN A 285 -1.11 33.16 32.92
CA GLN A 285 -2.39 32.58 33.31
C GLN A 285 -2.38 31.06 33.12
N LYS A 286 -3.18 30.33 33.89
CA LYS A 286 -3.38 28.89 33.66
C LYS A 286 -4.03 28.67 32.31
N VAL A 287 -3.45 27.77 31.52
CA VAL A 287 -4.06 27.30 30.27
C VAL A 287 -5.30 26.49 30.65
N ASN A 288 -6.38 26.60 29.87
CA ASN A 288 -7.49 25.66 30.02
C ASN A 288 -7.10 24.33 29.35
N PRO A 289 -6.91 23.22 30.09
CA PRO A 289 -6.50 21.92 29.52
C PRO A 289 -7.44 21.39 28.46
N PHE A 290 -8.71 21.83 28.48
CA PHE A 290 -9.76 21.31 27.63
C PHE A 290 -10.26 22.36 26.63
N ALA A 291 -9.48 23.40 26.32
CA ALA A 291 -9.89 24.48 25.42
C ALA A 291 -10.31 23.99 24.03
N SER A 292 -9.66 22.93 23.52
CA SER A 292 -9.87 22.40 22.17
C SER A 292 -11.21 21.69 21.99
N TYR A 293 -11.65 20.95 23.01
CA TYR A 293 -12.80 20.03 22.91
C TYR A 293 -13.92 20.31 23.92
N GLY A 294 -13.70 21.23 24.84
CA GLY A 294 -14.60 21.52 25.97
C GLY A 294 -14.31 20.64 27.19
N THR A 295 -14.58 21.19 28.38
CA THR A 295 -14.41 20.46 29.64
C THR A 295 -15.35 19.25 29.68
N PRO A 296 -14.82 18.02 29.77
CA PRO A 296 -15.64 16.82 29.71
C PRO A 296 -16.46 16.64 30.99
N LYS A 297 -17.65 16.05 30.87
CA LYS A 297 -18.59 15.77 31.95
C LYS A 297 -18.85 14.27 32.06
N LYS A 298 -19.64 13.86 33.06
CA LYS A 298 -20.11 12.48 33.18
C LYS A 298 -20.84 12.04 31.90
N GLY A 299 -20.43 10.91 31.35
CA GLY A 299 -20.86 10.38 30.07
C GLY A 299 -19.88 10.65 28.93
N ASP A 300 -19.01 11.66 29.06
CA ASP A 300 -18.04 12.02 28.02
C ASP A 300 -16.77 11.15 28.09
N LEU A 301 -16.03 11.16 26.99
CA LEU A 301 -14.69 10.58 26.92
C LEU A 301 -13.67 11.55 27.49
N LEU A 302 -12.75 11.03 28.31
CA LEU A 302 -11.50 11.70 28.62
C LEU A 302 -10.41 11.13 27.71
N TYR A 303 -9.76 12.00 26.94
CA TYR A 303 -8.59 11.63 26.15
C TYR A 303 -7.31 11.68 26.99
N LYS A 304 -6.36 10.83 26.62
CA LYS A 304 -5.05 10.75 27.23
C LYS A 304 -4.18 11.91 26.74
N ASP A 305 -3.57 12.63 27.67
CA ASP A 305 -2.43 13.51 27.40
C ASP A 305 -1.23 12.63 27.04
N THR A 306 -0.81 12.63 25.78
CA THR A 306 0.24 11.74 25.28
C THR A 306 1.60 12.41 25.19
N ASN A 307 1.64 13.75 25.14
CA ASN A 307 2.88 14.51 25.10
C ASN A 307 3.31 15.00 26.49
N GLY A 308 2.44 14.87 27.51
CA GLY A 308 2.68 15.21 28.90
C GLY A 308 2.68 16.71 29.19
N ASP A 309 2.08 17.53 28.33
CA ASP A 309 2.06 18.98 28.47
C ASP A 309 0.91 19.51 29.36
N GLY A 310 0.01 18.62 29.81
CA GLY A 310 -1.14 18.95 30.65
C GLY A 310 -2.31 19.58 29.89
N VAL A 311 -2.30 19.59 28.55
CA VAL A 311 -3.34 20.18 27.70
C VAL A 311 -3.81 19.17 26.65
N ILE A 312 -5.10 18.83 26.69
CA ILE A 312 -5.73 17.93 25.73
C ILE A 312 -6.05 18.67 24.43
N ASN A 313 -5.32 18.37 23.36
CA ASN A 313 -5.47 19.00 22.05
C ASN A 313 -5.04 18.07 20.89
N ASP A 314 -4.91 18.59 19.67
CA ASP A 314 -4.57 17.79 18.48
C ASP A 314 -3.12 17.27 18.48
N ASN A 315 -2.24 17.82 19.32
CA ASN A 315 -0.87 17.34 19.51
C ASN A 315 -0.83 16.01 20.28
N ASP A 316 -1.93 15.62 20.95
CA ASP A 316 -2.06 14.34 21.64
C ASP A 316 -2.37 13.15 20.73
N ARG A 317 -2.49 13.39 19.42
CA ARG A 317 -2.72 12.31 18.48
C ARG A 317 -1.45 11.47 18.34
N VAL A 318 -1.62 10.16 18.40
CA VAL A 318 -0.55 9.18 18.24
C VAL A 318 -0.84 8.22 17.09
N PRO A 319 0.21 7.72 16.41
CA PRO A 319 0.06 6.69 15.40
C PRO A 319 -0.26 5.34 16.07
N VAL A 320 -1.31 4.66 15.61
CA VAL A 320 -1.81 3.40 16.15
C VAL A 320 -1.96 2.38 15.02
N GLY A 321 -1.49 1.16 15.28
CA GLY A 321 -1.62 0.03 14.35
C GLY A 321 -0.67 0.08 13.15
N HIS A 322 -0.97 -0.74 12.15
CA HIS A 322 -0.10 -1.01 11.00
C HIS A 322 -0.82 -0.79 9.66
N GLY A 323 -1.61 0.27 9.59
CA GLY A 323 -2.43 0.57 8.42
C GLY A 323 -3.80 -0.09 8.47
N THR A 324 -4.51 -0.02 7.35
CA THR A 324 -5.84 -0.62 7.18
C THR A 324 -5.80 -2.04 6.62
N ALA A 325 -4.64 -2.51 6.17
CA ALA A 325 -4.46 -3.85 5.65
C ALA A 325 -4.15 -4.83 6.80
N PRO A 326 -4.80 -6.01 6.86
CA PRO A 326 -4.44 -7.02 7.84
C PRO A 326 -3.01 -7.49 7.60
N ARG A 327 -2.21 -7.54 8.68
CA ARG A 327 -0.84 -8.07 8.61
C ARG A 327 -0.82 -9.58 8.46
N MET A 328 -1.90 -10.26 8.82
CA MET A 328 -2.02 -11.71 8.79
C MET A 328 -3.32 -12.07 8.09
N THR A 329 -3.20 -12.91 7.08
CA THR A 329 -4.36 -13.53 6.41
C THR A 329 -4.12 -15.02 6.35
N TYR A 330 -5.16 -15.80 6.59
CA TYR A 330 -5.08 -17.25 6.51
C TYR A 330 -6.38 -17.81 5.97
N GLY A 331 -6.29 -18.99 5.38
CA GLY A 331 -7.41 -19.75 4.87
C GLY A 331 -7.20 -21.22 5.17
N PHE A 332 -8.30 -21.95 5.28
CA PHE A 332 -8.31 -23.39 5.44
C PHE A 332 -9.33 -23.96 4.47
N ASN A 333 -9.00 -25.10 3.89
CA ASN A 333 -9.92 -25.89 3.10
C ASN A 333 -9.85 -27.34 3.57
N MET A 334 -10.98 -28.02 3.53
CA MET A 334 -11.06 -29.43 3.86
C MET A 334 -11.99 -30.12 2.89
N GLY A 335 -11.57 -31.28 2.38
CA GLY A 335 -12.45 -32.14 1.62
C GLY A 335 -12.27 -33.60 1.96
N PHE A 336 -13.32 -34.38 1.77
CA PHE A 336 -13.24 -35.84 1.86
C PHE A 336 -14.15 -36.50 0.84
N ASP A 337 -13.76 -37.73 0.47
CA ASP A 337 -14.53 -38.64 -0.37
C ASP A 337 -14.81 -39.91 0.43
N TYR A 338 -16.07 -40.32 0.47
CA TYR A 338 -16.49 -41.58 1.09
C TYR A 338 -17.53 -42.31 0.24
N LYS A 339 -17.14 -43.44 -0.37
CA LYS A 339 -18.03 -44.34 -1.13
C LYS A 339 -18.95 -43.64 -2.16
N GLY A 340 -18.39 -42.66 -2.88
CA GLY A 340 -19.13 -41.91 -3.90
C GLY A 340 -19.85 -40.66 -3.41
N PHE A 341 -19.75 -40.32 -2.11
CA PHE A 341 -20.12 -39.02 -1.57
C PHE A 341 -18.87 -38.15 -1.40
N ASP A 342 -18.95 -36.89 -1.79
CA ASP A 342 -17.92 -35.89 -1.57
C ASP A 342 -18.40 -34.76 -0.64
N PHE A 343 -17.44 -34.14 0.05
CA PHE A 343 -17.63 -32.93 0.85
C PHE A 343 -16.43 -32.00 0.62
N SER A 344 -16.67 -30.70 0.55
CA SER A 344 -15.64 -29.67 0.49
C SER A 344 -16.11 -28.41 1.22
N VAL A 345 -15.21 -27.77 1.98
CA VAL A 345 -15.38 -26.45 2.60
C VAL A 345 -14.11 -25.64 2.50
#